data_AF-K2HWE2-F1
#
_entry.id   AF-K2HWE2-F1
#
_cell.length_a   1.000
_cell.length_b   1.000
_cell.length_c   1.000
_cell.angle_alpha   90.00
_cell.angle_beta   90.00
_cell.angle_gamma   90.00
#
_symmetry.space_group_name_H-M   'P 1'
#
loop_
_entity.id
_entity.type
_entity.pdbx_description
1 polymer ?
#
loop_
_entity_poly.entity_id
_entity_poly.type
_entity_poly.pdbx_seq_one_letter_code
_entity_poly.pdbx_strand_id
1 'polypeptide(L)'
;MQPPYNPFNFHNKHDCENDVVIRSCGKPIQTNLNHLLEKNELRKMSIEEFNEYKNKLTGFRKLENEEELILKGIERKLKSLESLKKCRKKKKIELELMSKEIIEIKEKTVELKKQNESITQVLCDCQNCNKRLTKIPLN
;
A
#
# COMPACT_ATOMS: atom_id res chain seq x y z
N MET A 1 -43.44 -0.25 -45.20
CA MET A 1 -42.20 -0.98 -45.53
C MET A 1 -41.15 -0.57 -44.51
N GLN A 2 -40.61 -1.51 -43.72
CA GLN A 2 -39.47 -1.24 -42.85
C GLN A 2 -38.19 -1.32 -43.68
N PRO A 3 -37.22 -0.40 -43.49
CA PRO A 3 -35.94 -0.47 -44.19
C PRO A 3 -35.17 -1.74 -43.76
N PRO A 4 -34.34 -2.31 -44.65
CA PRO A 4 -33.57 -3.52 -44.35
C PRO A 4 -32.54 -3.27 -43.25
N TYR A 5 -32.38 -4.26 -42.37
CA TYR A 5 -31.38 -4.26 -41.31
C TYR A 5 -29.97 -4.23 -41.90
N ASN A 6 -29.21 -3.16 -41.61
CA ASN A 6 -27.81 -3.02 -42.02
C ASN A 6 -26.89 -3.22 -40.79
N PRO A 7 -26.15 -4.35 -40.71
CA PRO A 7 -25.23 -4.64 -39.62
C PRO A 7 -23.97 -3.75 -39.59
N PHE A 8 -23.75 -2.90 -40.60
CA PHE A 8 -22.69 -1.89 -40.62
C PHE A 8 -23.17 -0.50 -40.17
N ASN A 9 -24.44 -0.35 -39.75
CA ASN A 9 -24.95 0.90 -39.21
C ASN A 9 -24.56 1.15 -37.74
N PHE A 10 -23.33 0.78 -37.36
CA PHE A 10 -22.75 1.01 -36.03
C PHE A 10 -22.39 2.48 -35.77
N HIS A 11 -22.50 3.35 -36.77
CA HIS A 11 -22.17 4.77 -36.67
C HIS A 11 -23.34 5.67 -36.28
N ASN A 12 -24.54 5.14 -36.06
CA ASN A 12 -25.60 5.88 -35.37
C ASN A 12 -25.48 5.75 -33.84
N LYS A 13 -24.25 5.79 -33.32
CA LYS A 13 -24.07 6.29 -31.95
C LYS A 13 -24.17 7.80 -32.09
N HIS A 14 -25.06 8.42 -31.32
CA HIS A 14 -24.96 9.84 -31.05
C HIS A 14 -23.53 10.10 -30.56
N ASP A 15 -22.65 10.55 -31.47
CA ASP A 15 -21.41 11.19 -31.09
C ASP A 15 -21.85 12.49 -30.44
N CYS A 16 -22.06 12.45 -29.12
CA CYS A 16 -22.18 13.66 -28.34
C CYS A 16 -20.81 14.32 -28.50
N GLU A 17 -20.73 15.48 -29.17
CA GLU A 17 -19.47 16.20 -29.45
C GLU A 17 -18.61 16.50 -28.19
N ASN A 18 -19.15 16.23 -27.00
CA ASN A 18 -18.56 16.51 -25.69
C ASN A 18 -18.20 15.24 -24.88
N ASP A 19 -18.28 14.05 -25.49
CA ASP A 19 -17.88 12.83 -24.82
C ASP A 19 -16.35 12.70 -24.74
N VAL A 20 -15.84 12.50 -23.53
CA VAL A 20 -14.42 12.34 -23.24
C VAL A 20 -14.19 11.02 -22.52
N VAL A 21 -13.10 10.35 -22.87
CA VAL A 21 -12.64 9.16 -22.16
C VAL A 21 -11.76 9.56 -20.99
N ILE A 22 -12.13 9.11 -19.80
CA ILE A 22 -11.35 9.24 -18.56
C ILE A 22 -11.09 7.88 -17.95
N ARG A 23 -10.17 7.78 -17.00
CA ARG A 23 -9.89 6.54 -16.27
C ARG A 23 -10.60 6.51 -14.93
N SER A 24 -11.21 5.38 -14.60
CA SER A 24 -11.74 5.07 -13.27
C SER A 24 -11.33 3.65 -12.91
N CYS A 25 -10.59 3.48 -11.81
CA CYS A 25 -10.04 2.19 -11.41
C CYS A 25 -9.23 1.51 -12.53
N GLY A 26 -8.46 2.29 -13.28
CA GLY A 26 -7.65 1.84 -14.41
C GLY A 26 -8.43 1.50 -15.68
N LYS A 27 -9.76 1.60 -15.67
CA LYS A 27 -10.62 1.31 -16.83
C LYS A 27 -11.06 2.60 -17.52
N PRO A 28 -11.07 2.65 -18.86
CA PRO A 28 -11.63 3.77 -19.59
C PRO A 28 -13.14 3.81 -19.38
N ILE A 29 -13.66 4.98 -19.05
CA ILE A 29 -15.10 5.28 -19.03
C ILE A 29 -15.36 6.47 -19.95
N GLN A 30 -16.40 6.35 -20.77
CA GLN A 30 -16.89 7.44 -21.60
C GLN A 30 -17.82 8.31 -20.75
N THR A 31 -17.56 9.61 -20.71
CA THR A 31 -18.36 10.54 -19.92
C THR A 31 -18.53 11.87 -20.64
N ASN A 32 -19.62 12.56 -20.33
CA ASN A 32 -19.92 13.87 -20.85
C ASN A 32 -19.54 14.93 -19.81
N LEU A 33 -18.66 15.87 -20.19
CA LEU A 33 -18.14 16.88 -19.27
C LEU A 33 -19.11 18.04 -18.99
N ASN A 34 -20.28 18.08 -19.63
CA ASN A 34 -21.33 19.05 -19.31
C ASN A 34 -21.87 18.88 -17.89
N HIS A 35 -21.76 17.67 -17.32
CA HIS A 35 -22.21 17.38 -15.96
C HIS A 35 -21.12 16.69 -15.14
N LEU A 36 -21.18 16.87 -13.82
CA LEU A 36 -20.35 16.11 -12.91
C LEU A 36 -20.67 14.61 -13.00
N LEU A 37 -19.63 13.78 -12.92
CA LEU A 37 -19.81 12.36 -12.66
C LEU A 37 -20.51 12.13 -11.33
N GLU A 38 -21.19 10.99 -11.24
CA GLU A 38 -21.78 10.54 -10.00
C GLU A 38 -20.73 10.48 -8.87
N LYS A 39 -21.13 10.93 -7.67
CA LYS A 39 -20.26 10.94 -6.49
C LYS A 39 -19.65 9.58 -6.18
N ASN A 40 -20.35 8.49 -6.50
CA ASN A 40 -19.87 7.14 -6.26
C ASN A 40 -18.73 6.75 -7.22
N GLU A 41 -18.81 7.16 -8.48
CA GLU A 41 -17.73 6.94 -9.46
C GLU A 41 -16.49 7.76 -9.10
N LEU A 42 -16.68 9.03 -8.73
CA LEU A 42 -15.57 9.89 -8.28
C LEU A 42 -14.85 9.36 -7.04
N ARG A 43 -15.55 8.64 -6.15
CA ARG A 43 -14.96 8.02 -4.94
C ARG A 43 -14.14 6.77 -5.22
N LYS A 44 -14.37 6.11 -6.36
CA LYS A 44 -13.67 4.89 -6.75
C LYS A 44 -12.31 5.20 -7.39
N MET A 45 -12.18 6.38 -7.99
CA MET A 45 -10.95 6.83 -8.63
C MET A 45 -9.74 6.87 -7.69
N SER A 46 -8.54 6.70 -8.25
CA SER A 46 -7.30 7.10 -7.59
C SER A 46 -7.20 8.62 -7.48
N ILE A 47 -6.27 9.14 -6.67
CA ILE A 47 -6.07 10.58 -6.55
C ILE A 47 -5.60 11.18 -7.90
N GLU A 48 -4.78 10.43 -8.64
CA GLU A 48 -4.27 10.81 -9.96
C GLU A 48 -5.39 10.85 -11.00
N GLU A 49 -6.21 9.80 -11.07
CA GLU A 49 -7.39 9.72 -11.95
C GLU A 49 -8.38 10.85 -11.66
N PHE A 50 -8.64 11.12 -10.38
CA PHE A 50 -9.51 12.20 -9.95
C PHE A 50 -8.96 13.58 -10.35
N ASN A 51 -7.65 13.80 -10.21
CA ASN A 51 -7.02 15.06 -10.62
C ASN A 51 -7.04 15.23 -12.15
N GLU A 52 -6.83 14.15 -12.91
CA GLU A 52 -6.95 14.17 -14.37
C GLU A 52 -8.38 14.55 -14.79
N TYR A 53 -9.39 13.92 -14.19
CA TYR A 53 -10.79 14.25 -14.42
C TYR A 53 -11.10 15.71 -14.09
N LYS A 54 -10.67 16.18 -12.90
CA LYS A 54 -10.87 17.56 -12.46
C LYS A 54 -10.26 18.56 -13.45
N ASN A 55 -9.03 18.31 -13.91
CA ASN A 55 -8.34 19.18 -14.88
C ASN A 55 -9.08 19.21 -16.22
N LYS A 56 -9.54 18.05 -16.72
CA LYS A 56 -10.35 17.96 -17.94
C LYS A 56 -11.67 18.73 -17.80
N LEU A 57 -12.35 18.59 -16.67
CA LEU A 57 -13.62 19.25 -16.39
C LEU A 57 -13.46 20.78 -16.33
N THR A 58 -12.46 21.29 -15.60
CA THR A 58 -12.20 22.74 -15.50
C THR A 58 -11.64 23.35 -16.79
N GLY A 59 -10.95 22.54 -17.61
CA GLY A 59 -10.50 22.96 -18.93
C GLY A 59 -11.64 23.03 -19.95
N PHE A 60 -12.69 22.22 -19.76
CA PHE A 60 -13.86 22.20 -20.62
C PHE A 60 -14.89 23.27 -20.26
N ARG A 61 -15.18 23.47 -18.96
CA ARG A 61 -16.17 24.46 -18.52
C ARG A 61 -15.85 25.05 -17.14
N LYS A 62 -16.48 26.19 -16.86
CA LYS A 62 -16.52 26.74 -15.51
C LYS A 62 -17.44 25.91 -14.62
N LEU A 63 -16.99 25.64 -13.41
CA LEU A 63 -17.74 24.90 -12.40
C LEU A 63 -18.67 25.83 -11.63
N GLU A 64 -19.83 25.30 -11.24
CA GLU A 64 -20.68 25.97 -10.26
C GLU A 64 -20.15 25.75 -8.84
N ASN A 65 -20.48 26.67 -7.92
CA ASN A 65 -19.99 26.61 -6.54
C ASN A 65 -20.34 25.28 -5.85
N GLU A 66 -21.53 24.72 -6.11
CA GLU A 66 -21.93 23.42 -5.55
C GLU A 66 -21.04 22.28 -6.05
N GLU A 67 -20.68 22.31 -7.33
CA GLU A 67 -19.82 21.32 -7.96
C GLU A 67 -18.40 21.38 -7.40
N GLU A 68 -17.87 22.59 -7.20
CA GLU A 68 -16.57 22.78 -6.55
C GLU A 68 -16.54 22.22 -5.13
N LEU A 69 -17.61 22.45 -4.35
CA LEU A 69 -17.74 21.90 -3.00
C LEU A 69 -17.80 20.37 -3.01
N ILE A 70 -18.51 19.78 -3.96
CA ILE A 70 -18.57 18.32 -4.16
C ILE A 70 -17.17 17.79 -4.45
N LEU A 71 -16.48 18.33 -5.46
CA LEU A 71 -15.14 17.90 -5.85
C LEU A 71 -14.15 18.03 -4.70
N LYS A 72 -14.15 19.15 -3.97
CA LYS A 72 -13.30 19.34 -2.79
C LYS A 72 -13.63 18.35 -1.66
N GLY A 73 -14.90 17.98 -1.50
CA GLY A 73 -15.33 16.94 -0.57
C GLY A 73 -14.80 15.56 -0.95
N ILE A 74 -14.83 15.21 -2.23
CA ILE A 74 -14.30 13.94 -2.75
C ILE A 74 -12.78 13.90 -2.62
N GLU A 75 -12.09 14.97 -3.04
CA GLU A 75 -10.64 15.09 -2.97
C GLU A 75 -10.11 14.86 -1.55
N ARG A 76 -10.76 15.47 -0.54
CA ARG A 76 -10.41 15.25 0.88
C ARG A 76 -10.55 13.78 1.29
N LYS A 77 -11.60 13.10 0.85
CA LYS A 77 -11.82 11.68 1.16
C LYS A 77 -10.77 10.79 0.49
N LEU A 78 -10.43 11.07 -0.76
CA LEU A 78 -9.39 10.33 -1.49
C LEU A 78 -8.01 10.51 -0.83
N LYS A 79 -7.63 11.73 -0.47
CA LYS A 79 -6.38 12.02 0.28
C LYS A 79 -6.33 11.28 1.61
N SER A 80 -7.43 11.27 2.36
CA SER A 80 -7.54 10.54 3.62
C SER A 80 -7.36 9.03 3.42
N LEU A 81 -8.02 8.46 2.41
CA LEU A 81 -7.88 7.04 2.07
C LEU A 81 -6.44 6.67 1.68
N GLU A 82 -5.77 7.51 0.90
CA GLU A 82 -4.38 7.30 0.50
C GLU A 82 -3.43 7.35 1.71
N SER A 83 -3.64 8.32 2.60
CA SER A 83 -2.90 8.42 3.87
C SER A 83 -3.08 7.16 4.73
N LEU A 84 -4.31 6.64 4.86
CA LEU A 84 -4.58 5.40 5.57
C LEU A 84 -3.88 4.19 4.93
N LYS A 85 -3.85 4.11 3.59
CA LYS A 85 -3.12 3.05 2.88
C LYS A 85 -1.61 3.13 3.18
N LYS A 86 -1.03 4.33 3.13
CA LYS A 86 0.40 4.57 3.47
C LYS A 86 0.69 4.18 4.93
N CYS A 87 -0.17 4.57 5.87
CA CYS A 87 -0.06 4.22 7.28
C CYS A 87 -0.06 2.69 7.48
N ARG A 88 -1.02 1.98 6.89
CA ARG A 88 -1.09 0.51 6.96
C ARG A 88 0.14 -0.16 6.37
N LYS A 89 0.62 0.33 5.22
CA LYS A 89 1.84 -0.18 4.58
C LYS A 89 3.06 0.01 5.48
N LYS A 90 3.23 1.19 6.09
CA LYS A 90 4.32 1.48 7.03
C LYS A 90 4.29 0.53 8.23
N LYS A 91 3.12 0.38 8.86
CA LYS A 91 2.95 -0.54 9.99
C LYS A 91 3.29 -1.99 9.63
N LYS A 92 2.89 -2.44 8.43
CA LYS A 92 3.23 -3.78 7.93
C LYS A 92 4.74 -3.98 7.82
N ILE A 93 5.43 -3.00 7.22
CA ILE A 93 6.91 -3.04 7.08
C ILE A 93 7.58 -3.05 8.46
N GLU A 94 7.14 -2.22 9.39
CA GLU A 94 7.68 -2.19 10.76
C GLU A 94 7.50 -3.54 11.47
N LEU A 95 6.34 -4.19 11.33
CA LEU A 95 6.10 -5.53 11.87
C LEU A 95 7.01 -6.60 11.26
N GLU A 96 7.23 -6.54 9.94
CA GLU A 96 8.16 -7.45 9.26
C GLU A 96 9.60 -7.25 9.74
N LEU A 97 10.03 -6.00 9.95
CA LEU A 97 11.36 -5.68 10.48
C LEU A 97 11.54 -6.18 11.91
N MET A 98 10.61 -5.86 12.82
CA MET A 98 10.65 -6.36 14.20
C MET A 98 10.66 -7.90 14.25
N SER A 99 9.93 -8.56 13.34
CA SER A 99 9.94 -10.03 13.29
C SER A 99 11.30 -10.58 12.89
N LYS A 100 12.02 -9.92 11.97
CA LYS A 100 13.40 -10.30 11.61
C LYS A 100 14.36 -10.07 12.77
N GLU A 101 14.26 -8.93 13.45
CA GLU A 101 15.10 -8.63 14.63
C GLU A 101 14.91 -9.66 15.75
N ILE A 102 13.66 -10.10 16.00
CA ILE A 102 13.38 -11.16 16.98
C ILE A 102 14.06 -12.48 16.60
N ILE A 103 14.06 -12.84 15.31
CA ILE A 103 14.73 -14.06 14.83
C ILE A 103 16.23 -13.96 15.09
N GLU A 104 16.86 -12.84 14.70
CA GLU A 104 18.29 -12.61 14.90
C GLU A 104 18.69 -12.63 16.38
N ILE A 105 17.89 -12.01 17.26
CA ILE A 105 18.13 -12.03 18.71
C ILE A 105 18.04 -13.44 19.26
N LYS A 106 17.06 -14.24 18.81
CA LYS A 106 16.92 -15.63 19.24
C LYS A 106 18.14 -16.46 18.83
N GLU A 107 18.60 -16.31 17.60
CA GLU A 107 19.80 -17.00 17.09
C GLU A 107 21.05 -16.63 17.91
N LYS A 108 21.29 -15.33 18.12
CA LYS A 108 22.40 -14.85 18.96
C LYS A 108 22.30 -15.34 20.40
N THR A 109 21.09 -15.41 20.96
CA THR A 109 20.87 -15.93 22.32
C THR A 109 21.23 -17.40 22.41
N VAL A 110 20.90 -18.21 21.40
CA VAL A 110 21.28 -19.62 21.35
C VAL A 110 22.80 -19.77 21.25
N GLU A 111 23.47 -18.96 20.44
CA GLU A 111 24.92 -18.97 20.30
C GLU A 111 25.63 -18.60 21.60
N LEU A 112 25.19 -17.53 22.27
CA LEU A 112 25.73 -17.11 23.57
C LEU A 112 25.54 -18.18 24.64
N LYS A 113 24.41 -18.90 24.64
CA LYS A 113 24.20 -20.03 25.57
C LYS A 113 25.23 -21.14 25.35
N LYS A 114 25.49 -21.52 24.09
CA LYS A 114 26.52 -22.52 23.75
C LYS A 114 27.92 -22.07 24.20
N GLN A 115 28.25 -20.80 23.99
CA GLN A 115 29.53 -20.24 24.44
C GLN A 115 29.65 -20.27 25.97
N ASN A 116 28.60 -19.89 26.69
CA ASN A 116 28.57 -19.94 28.16
C ASN A 116 28.69 -21.37 28.72
N GLU A 117 28.03 -22.35 28.09
CA GLU A 117 28.16 -23.77 28.46
C GLU A 117 29.61 -24.24 28.28
N SER A 118 30.25 -23.89 27.17
CA SER A 118 31.66 -24.20 26.91
C SER A 118 32.60 -23.58 27.95
N ILE A 119 32.43 -22.30 28.28
CA ILE A 119 33.21 -21.62 29.32
C ILE A 119 33.01 -22.30 30.68
N THR A 120 31.76 -22.63 31.03
CA THR A 120 31.43 -23.31 32.29
C THR A 120 32.14 -24.66 32.37
N GLN A 121 32.17 -25.42 31.27
CA GLN A 121 32.86 -26.69 31.20
C GLN A 121 34.37 -26.52 31.46
N VAL A 122 35.02 -25.56 30.79
CA VAL A 122 36.45 -25.27 30.99
C VAL A 122 36.74 -24.87 32.44
N LEU A 123 35.88 -24.06 33.06
CA LEU A 123 36.03 -23.67 34.46
C LEU A 123 35.90 -24.87 35.41
N CYS A 124 34.94 -25.76 35.17
CA CYS A 124 34.79 -27.01 35.92
C CYS A 124 36.04 -27.89 35.80
N ASP A 125 36.59 -28.04 34.59
CA ASP A 125 37.79 -28.83 34.34
C ASP A 125 39.01 -28.23 35.07
N CYS A 126 39.14 -26.90 35.06
CA CYS A 126 40.19 -26.20 35.79
C CYS A 126 40.08 -26.39 37.31
N GLN A 127 38.87 -26.29 37.88
CA GLN A 127 38.64 -26.57 39.30
C GLN A 127 39.01 -28.01 39.68
N ASN A 128 38.66 -28.97 38.82
CA ASN A 128 38.99 -30.38 39.02
C ASN A 128 40.52 -30.62 38.98
N CYS A 129 41.23 -29.97 38.05
CA CYS A 129 42.69 -30.00 38.02
C CYS A 129 43.31 -29.42 39.30
N ASN A 130 42.84 -28.25 39.75
CA ASN A 130 43.38 -27.61 40.96
C ASN A 130 43.19 -28.50 42.21
N LYS A 131 42.01 -29.11 42.38
CA LYS A 131 41.75 -30.08 43.46
C LYS A 131 42.68 -31.29 43.43
N ARG A 132 43.12 -31.74 42.26
CA ARG A 132 44.08 -32.85 42.12
C ARG A 132 45.49 -32.42 42.53
N LEU A 133 45.92 -31.22 42.14
CA LEU A 133 47.24 -30.68 42.48
C LEU A 133 47.39 -30.45 43.99
N THR A 134 46.35 -29.94 44.66
CA THR A 134 46.37 -29.68 46.11
C THR A 134 46.33 -30.94 46.99
N LYS A 135 46.09 -32.12 46.41
CA LYS A 135 46.07 -33.41 47.12
C LYS A 135 47.42 -34.14 47.12
N ILE A 136 48.43 -33.58 46.46
CA ILE A 136 49.78 -34.13 46.46
C ILE A 136 50.43 -33.71 47.78
N PRO A 137 50.81 -34.65 48.68
CA PRO A 137 51.52 -34.30 49.90
C PRO A 137 52.88 -33.67 49.53
N LEU A 138 53.16 -32.50 50.08
CA LEU A 138 54.50 -31.93 50.05
C LEU A 138 55.37 -32.80 50.99
N ASN A 139 56.23 -33.61 50.39
CA ASN A 139 57.34 -34.26 51.11
C ASN A 139 58.39 -33.23 51.51
#